data_AF-A0A536KLF5-F1
#
_entry.id   AF-A0A536KLF5-F1
#
_cell.length_a   1.000
_cell.length_b   1.000
_cell.length_c   1.000
_cell.angle_alpha   90.00
_cell.angle_beta   90.00
_cell.angle_gamma   90.00
#
_symmetry.space_group_name_H-M   'P 1'
#
loop_
_entity.id
_entity.type
_entity.pdbx_description
1 polymer ?
#
loop_
_entity_poly.entity_id
_entity_poly.type
_entity_poly.pdbx_seq_one_letter_code
_entity_poly.pdbx_strand_id
1 'polypeptide(L)'
;MSGAALAEPRPFEDPWLDDLAGQIWSKPEFSMVPIDYEAVPRGPYSGARLDERGQRVVFCGIPSDYGTAFLLHLIGKRVNIVAAVCSTRWQRTHPKTDLIARIAGHLGRPVEITANANAETFVRSLRAYQPDLVVMASFDQILASDTLAVPSRGWLNIHPSLLPRCAPISLTWS
;
A
#
# COMPACT_ATOMS: atom_id res chain seq x y z
N MET A 1 -13.23 15.17 -24.21
CA MET A 1 -12.99 14.49 -22.93
C MET A 1 -11.70 15.02 -22.37
N SER A 2 -11.74 15.85 -21.32
CA SER A 2 -10.54 16.37 -20.68
C SER A 2 -9.90 15.20 -19.93
N GLY A 3 -8.79 14.68 -20.46
CA GLY A 3 -7.96 13.75 -19.72
C GLY A 3 -7.49 14.48 -18.47
N ALA A 4 -7.93 14.01 -17.31
CA ALA A 4 -7.26 14.36 -16.07
C ALA A 4 -5.85 13.79 -16.21
N ALA A 5 -4.91 14.62 -16.66
CA ALA A 5 -3.50 14.32 -16.52
C ALA A 5 -3.31 13.92 -15.05
N LEU A 6 -2.82 12.70 -14.82
CA LEU A 6 -2.35 12.32 -13.50
C LEU A 6 -1.33 13.39 -13.12
N ALA A 7 -1.71 14.30 -12.22
CA ALA A 7 -0.83 15.38 -11.81
C ALA A 7 0.50 14.74 -11.42
N GLU A 8 1.59 15.23 -12.01
CA GLU A 8 2.92 14.70 -11.71
C GLU A 8 3.06 14.61 -10.19
N PRO A 9 3.41 13.43 -9.65
CA PRO A 9 3.54 13.27 -8.21
C PRO A 9 4.54 14.33 -7.74
N ARG A 10 4.13 15.13 -6.74
CA ARG A 10 5.08 16.08 -6.12
C ARG A 10 6.29 15.28 -5.65
N PRO A 11 7.50 15.85 -5.76
CA PRO A 11 8.68 15.20 -5.20
C PRO A 11 8.45 14.94 -3.71
N PHE A 12 8.91 13.78 -3.26
CA PHE A 12 8.81 13.34 -1.87
C PHE A 12 9.77 14.14 -0.97
N GLU A 13 10.73 14.85 -1.56
CA GLU A 13 11.86 15.50 -0.86
C GLU A 13 12.69 14.44 -0.09
N ASP A 14 12.64 13.21 -0.59
CA ASP A 14 13.35 12.04 -0.09
C ASP A 14 13.95 11.30 -1.30
N PRO A 15 15.28 11.35 -1.50
CA PRO A 15 15.91 10.82 -2.70
C PRO A 15 15.61 9.34 -2.97
N TRP A 16 15.38 8.55 -1.91
CA TRP A 16 15.10 7.13 -2.04
C TRP A 16 13.66 6.88 -2.51
N LEU A 17 12.69 7.63 -2.00
CA LEU A 17 11.31 7.58 -2.50
C LEU A 17 11.17 8.20 -3.89
N ASP A 18 11.92 9.27 -4.18
CA ASP A 18 11.92 9.92 -5.49
C ASP A 18 12.44 8.98 -6.59
N ASP A 19 13.56 8.28 -6.33
CA ASP A 19 14.11 7.26 -7.25
C ASP A 19 13.15 6.08 -7.46
N LEU A 20 12.62 5.51 -6.36
CA LEU A 20 11.65 4.42 -6.42
C LEU A 20 10.39 4.83 -7.20
N ALA A 21 9.85 6.01 -6.92
CA ALA A 21 8.69 6.53 -7.64
C ALA A 21 9.02 6.72 -9.12
N GLY A 22 10.16 7.33 -9.44
CA GLY A 22 10.62 7.48 -10.83
C GLY A 22 10.64 6.14 -11.58
N GLN A 23 11.22 5.09 -10.97
CA GLN A 23 11.29 3.76 -11.56
C GLN A 23 9.92 3.11 -11.76
N ILE A 24 8.97 3.31 -10.83
CA ILE A 24 7.61 2.74 -10.94
C ILE A 24 6.79 3.50 -11.99
N TRP A 25 6.75 4.83 -11.91
CA TRP A 25 5.93 5.67 -12.79
C TRP A 25 6.48 5.78 -14.22
N SER A 26 7.75 5.43 -14.46
CA SER A 26 8.31 5.36 -15.81
C SER A 26 7.87 4.11 -16.59
N LYS A 27 7.29 3.11 -15.92
CA LYS A 27 6.84 1.89 -16.59
C LYS A 27 5.61 2.19 -17.44
N PRO A 28 5.49 1.61 -18.66
CA PRO A 28 4.32 1.80 -19.50
C PRO A 28 3.05 1.19 -18.90
N GLU A 29 3.21 0.20 -18.03
CA GLU A 29 2.12 -0.47 -17.31
C GLU A 29 2.60 -0.94 -15.93
N PHE A 30 1.65 -1.08 -14.99
CA PHE A 30 1.95 -1.64 -13.68
C PHE A 30 1.84 -3.15 -13.67
N SER A 31 2.90 -3.81 -13.20
CA SER A 31 2.89 -5.24 -12.96
C SER A 31 2.34 -5.58 -11.58
N MET A 32 1.68 -6.74 -11.49
CA MET A 32 1.32 -7.38 -10.22
C MET A 32 2.42 -8.32 -9.69
N VAL A 33 3.49 -8.48 -10.47
CA VAL A 33 4.69 -9.23 -10.08
C VAL A 33 5.51 -8.38 -9.09
N PRO A 34 6.26 -9.02 -8.17
CA PRO A 34 7.23 -8.34 -7.31
C PRO A 34 8.07 -7.33 -8.05
N ILE A 35 8.26 -6.16 -7.43
CA ILE A 35 9.23 -5.17 -7.89
C ILE A 35 10.64 -5.69 -7.59
N ASP A 36 11.49 -5.73 -8.60
CA ASP A 36 12.92 -5.96 -8.41
C ASP A 36 13.60 -4.65 -7.96
N TYR A 37 13.44 -4.31 -6.68
CA TYR A 37 13.98 -3.09 -6.07
C TYR A 37 14.75 -3.39 -4.77
N GLU A 38 16.07 -3.44 -4.88
CA GLU A 38 16.95 -3.82 -3.78
C GLU A 38 17.50 -2.62 -2.99
N ALA A 39 17.48 -1.42 -3.56
CA ALA A 39 18.05 -0.24 -2.93
C ALA A 39 17.33 0.10 -1.61
N VAL A 40 18.05 0.17 -0.49
CA VAL A 40 17.49 0.55 0.83
C VAL A 40 17.80 2.02 1.15
N PRO A 41 17.02 2.67 2.04
CA PRO A 41 17.33 4.01 2.49
C PRO A 41 18.69 4.05 3.20
N ARG A 42 19.52 5.06 2.88
CA ARG A 42 20.86 5.25 3.47
C ARG A 42 20.89 6.21 4.66
N GLY A 43 19.76 6.86 4.95
CA GLY A 43 19.61 7.85 6.01
C GLY A 43 18.16 7.88 6.51
N PRO A 44 17.87 8.71 7.53
CA PRO A 44 16.51 8.89 8.01
C PRO A 44 15.63 9.51 6.90
N TYR A 45 14.33 9.28 7.00
CA TYR A 45 13.36 9.92 6.11
C TYR A 45 13.52 11.44 6.13
N SER A 46 13.74 12.03 4.96
CA SER A 46 13.94 13.48 4.80
C SER A 46 12.73 14.21 4.22
N GLY A 47 11.72 13.47 3.78
CA GLY A 47 10.55 14.04 3.14
C GLY A 47 9.62 14.76 4.10
N ALA A 48 8.64 15.46 3.54
CA ALA A 48 7.65 16.19 4.32
C ALA A 48 6.82 15.25 5.20
N ARG A 49 6.58 15.65 6.45
CA ARG A 49 5.74 14.88 7.38
C ARG A 49 4.37 14.60 6.77
N LEU A 50 3.92 13.36 6.93
CA LEU A 50 2.54 12.97 6.69
C LEU A 50 1.61 13.73 7.64
N ASP A 51 0.35 13.90 7.23
CA ASP A 51 -0.69 14.42 8.10
C ASP A 51 -0.82 13.56 9.37
N GLU A 52 -1.18 14.19 10.48
CA GLU A 52 -1.39 13.56 11.78
C GLU A 52 -2.79 13.86 12.33
N ARG A 53 -3.54 14.78 11.71
CA ARG A 53 -4.86 15.25 12.16
C ARG A 53 -6.00 14.78 11.25
N GLY A 54 -5.70 14.47 10.00
CA GLY A 54 -6.67 13.92 9.06
C GLY A 54 -7.03 12.46 9.35
N GLN A 55 -7.83 11.89 8.44
CA GLN A 55 -8.34 10.52 8.55
C GLN A 55 -7.20 9.51 8.71
N ARG A 56 -7.33 8.64 9.72
CA ARG A 56 -6.34 7.60 10.01
C ARG A 56 -6.47 6.47 9.01
N VAL A 57 -5.47 6.32 8.14
CA VAL A 57 -5.46 5.31 7.09
C VAL A 57 -4.49 4.19 7.43
N VAL A 58 -4.96 2.96 7.38
CA VAL A 58 -4.08 1.78 7.32
C VAL A 58 -3.98 1.36 5.86
N PHE A 59 -2.76 1.15 5.38
CA PHE A 59 -2.53 0.63 4.03
C PHE A 59 -2.29 -0.88 4.09
N CYS A 60 -2.92 -1.65 3.20
CA CYS A 60 -2.82 -3.10 3.14
C CYS A 60 -2.49 -3.53 1.71
N GLY A 61 -1.40 -4.27 1.51
CA GLY A 61 -1.05 -4.69 0.17
C GLY A 61 0.12 -5.65 0.08
N ILE A 62 0.51 -5.93 -1.15
CA ILE A 62 1.71 -6.70 -1.50
C ILE A 62 2.69 -5.82 -2.29
N PRO A 63 4.00 -6.10 -2.26
CA PRO A 63 5.01 -5.28 -2.91
C PRO A 63 5.10 -5.54 -4.43
N SER A 64 4.03 -5.21 -5.14
CA SER A 64 3.96 -5.12 -6.61
C SER A 64 4.06 -3.66 -7.09
N ASP A 65 4.25 -3.42 -8.39
CA ASP A 65 4.24 -2.05 -8.95
C ASP A 65 2.94 -1.35 -8.59
N TYR A 66 1.82 -2.06 -8.77
CA TYR A 66 0.50 -1.55 -8.47
C TYR A 66 0.33 -1.18 -7.00
N GLY A 67 0.59 -2.12 -6.07
CA GLY A 67 0.43 -1.85 -4.63
C GLY A 67 1.36 -0.73 -4.15
N THR A 68 2.60 -0.75 -4.61
CA THR A 68 3.61 0.25 -4.23
C THR A 68 3.28 1.63 -4.79
N ALA A 69 2.80 1.73 -6.04
CA ALA A 69 2.38 3.00 -6.63
C ALA A 69 1.27 3.69 -5.82
N PHE A 70 0.27 2.93 -5.33
CA PHE A 70 -0.79 3.51 -4.50
C PHE A 70 -0.28 3.94 -3.12
N LEU A 71 0.60 3.17 -2.49
CA LEU A 71 1.24 3.60 -1.25
C LEU A 71 2.00 4.91 -1.44
N LEU A 72 2.84 4.99 -2.48
CA LEU A 72 3.57 6.20 -2.86
C LEU A 72 2.63 7.38 -3.15
N HIS A 73 1.50 7.14 -3.81
CA HIS A 73 0.50 8.16 -4.04
C HIS A 73 -0.07 8.73 -2.74
N LEU A 74 -0.42 7.87 -1.77
CA LEU A 74 -0.92 8.31 -0.46
C LEU A 74 0.13 9.11 0.31
N ILE A 75 1.40 8.70 0.24
CA ILE A 75 2.53 9.42 0.83
C ILE A 75 2.69 10.80 0.17
N GLY A 76 2.63 10.89 -1.16
CA GLY A 76 2.75 12.15 -1.90
C GLY A 76 1.59 13.11 -1.64
N LYS A 77 0.40 12.57 -1.33
CA LYS A 77 -0.76 13.32 -0.82
C LYS A 77 -0.69 13.65 0.67
N ARG A 78 0.36 13.18 1.35
CA ARG A 78 0.61 13.36 2.80
C ARG A 78 -0.54 12.84 3.65
N VAL A 79 -1.17 11.75 3.23
CA VAL A 79 -2.25 11.11 4.00
C VAL A 79 -1.72 10.63 5.34
N ASN A 80 -2.55 10.70 6.39
CA ASN A 80 -2.24 10.19 7.73
C ASN A 80 -2.22 8.66 7.75
N ILE A 81 -1.15 8.08 7.21
CA ILE A 81 -0.91 6.63 7.21
C ILE A 81 -0.41 6.24 8.59
N VAL A 82 -1.21 5.48 9.32
CA VAL A 82 -0.93 5.11 10.73
C VAL A 82 -0.27 3.74 10.87
N ALA A 83 -0.41 2.86 9.88
CA ALA A 83 0.30 1.58 9.80
C ALA A 83 0.24 1.02 8.37
N ALA A 84 1.15 0.10 8.06
CA ALA A 84 1.10 -0.72 6.86
C ALA A 84 0.94 -2.20 7.21
N VAL A 85 0.16 -2.93 6.42
CA VAL A 85 -0.12 -4.36 6.58
C VAL A 85 0.39 -5.11 5.36
N CYS A 86 1.23 -6.11 5.62
CA CYS A 86 1.83 -7.00 4.63
C CYS A 86 1.36 -8.44 4.85
N SER A 87 1.39 -9.26 3.79
CA SER A 87 0.98 -10.68 3.85
C SER A 87 2.18 -11.61 3.87
N THR A 88 2.22 -12.57 4.82
CA THR A 88 3.25 -13.63 4.78
C THR A 88 2.99 -14.63 3.65
N ARG A 89 1.75 -14.75 3.14
CA ARG A 89 1.43 -15.68 2.03
C ARG A 89 2.15 -15.28 0.75
N TRP A 90 2.23 -13.98 0.49
CA TRP A 90 3.03 -13.44 -0.60
C TRP A 90 4.53 -13.69 -0.39
N GLN A 91 5.05 -13.48 0.82
CA GLN A 91 6.46 -13.70 1.14
C GLN A 91 6.89 -15.17 0.99
N ARG A 92 5.98 -16.13 1.18
CA ARG A 92 6.25 -17.56 0.98
C ARG A 92 6.58 -17.90 -0.48
N THR A 93 5.97 -17.20 -1.44
CA THR A 93 6.23 -17.41 -2.87
C THR A 93 7.34 -16.49 -3.40
N HIS A 94 7.65 -15.41 -2.66
CA HIS A 94 8.66 -14.42 -3.02
C HIS A 94 9.51 -14.05 -1.79
N PRO A 95 10.60 -14.80 -1.50
CA PRO A 95 11.38 -14.67 -0.27
C PRO A 95 12.32 -13.44 -0.29
N LYS A 96 11.77 -12.27 -0.58
CA LYS A 96 12.44 -10.97 -0.50
C LYS A 96 11.82 -10.14 0.63
N THR A 97 12.60 -9.21 1.18
CA THR A 97 12.08 -8.26 2.17
C THR A 97 10.97 -7.42 1.54
N ASP A 98 9.82 -7.36 2.22
CA ASP A 98 8.65 -6.67 1.70
C ASP A 98 8.91 -5.16 1.51
N LEU A 99 8.72 -4.68 0.29
CA LEU A 99 8.96 -3.28 -0.06
C LEU A 99 7.99 -2.33 0.65
N ILE A 100 6.73 -2.74 0.86
CA ILE A 100 5.76 -1.94 1.63
C ILE A 100 6.25 -1.80 3.08
N ALA A 101 6.73 -2.89 3.68
CA ALA A 101 7.31 -2.87 5.02
C ALA A 101 8.52 -1.93 5.10
N ARG A 102 9.40 -1.96 4.09
CA ARG A 102 10.58 -1.07 4.03
C ARG A 102 10.18 0.39 3.92
N ILE A 103 9.21 0.73 3.07
CA ILE A 103 8.70 2.09 2.92
C ILE A 103 8.08 2.58 4.23
N ALA A 104 7.19 1.79 4.84
CA ALA A 104 6.53 2.17 6.09
C ALA A 104 7.54 2.32 7.24
N GLY A 105 8.50 1.41 7.35
CA GLY A 105 9.59 1.50 8.32
C GLY A 105 10.46 2.75 8.12
N HIS A 106 10.80 3.10 6.87
CA HIS A 106 11.53 4.34 6.54
C HIS A 106 10.78 5.58 7.02
N LEU A 107 9.45 5.60 6.86
CA LEU A 107 8.57 6.68 7.34
C LEU A 107 8.36 6.69 8.85
N GLY A 108 8.95 5.73 9.59
CA GLY A 108 8.72 5.56 11.03
C GLY A 108 7.31 5.10 11.38
N ARG A 109 6.63 4.38 10.47
CA ARG A 109 5.28 3.86 10.68
C ARG A 109 5.31 2.37 11.06
N PRO A 110 4.42 1.92 11.96
CA PRO A 110 4.25 0.52 12.29
C PRO A 110 3.99 -0.36 11.07
N VAL A 111 4.55 -1.57 11.10
CA VAL A 111 4.36 -2.60 10.08
C VAL A 111 3.82 -3.85 10.73
N GLU A 112 2.66 -4.30 10.25
CA GLU A 112 2.07 -5.58 10.59
C GLU A 112 2.34 -6.57 9.46
N ILE A 113 2.87 -7.75 9.79
CA ILE A 113 3.04 -8.84 8.82
C ILE A 113 2.15 -9.99 9.30
N THR A 114 1.09 -10.29 8.53
CA THR A 114 0.06 -11.25 8.94
C THR A 114 -0.03 -12.46 8.04
N ALA A 115 -0.10 -13.65 8.64
CA ALA A 115 -0.42 -14.91 7.96
C ALA A 115 -1.93 -15.14 7.82
N ASN A 116 -2.72 -14.46 8.67
CA ASN A 116 -4.17 -14.55 8.70
C ASN A 116 -4.74 -13.19 9.15
N ALA A 117 -5.26 -12.42 8.21
CA ALA A 117 -5.90 -11.13 8.44
C ALA A 117 -7.22 -11.24 9.22
N ASN A 118 -7.70 -12.44 9.53
CA ASN A 118 -8.86 -12.68 10.38
C ASN A 118 -8.48 -13.31 11.73
N ALA A 119 -7.19 -13.46 12.02
CA ALA A 119 -6.76 -13.89 13.34
C ALA A 119 -7.08 -12.80 14.37
N GLU A 120 -7.56 -13.20 15.53
CA GLU A 120 -7.91 -12.30 16.64
C GLU A 120 -6.74 -11.38 17.01
N THR A 121 -5.52 -11.89 16.98
CA THR A 121 -4.29 -11.11 17.23
C THR A 121 -4.13 -9.95 16.26
N PHE A 122 -4.30 -10.20 14.96
CA PHE A 122 -4.23 -9.16 13.93
C PHE A 122 -5.40 -8.18 14.05
N VAL A 123 -6.64 -8.68 14.24
CA VAL A 123 -7.82 -7.82 14.39
C VAL A 123 -7.67 -6.89 15.60
N ARG A 124 -7.09 -7.38 16.70
CA ARG A 124 -6.77 -6.56 17.87
C ARG A 124 -5.73 -5.48 17.56
N SER A 125 -4.65 -5.81 16.86
CA SER A 125 -3.67 -4.80 16.40
C SER A 125 -4.32 -3.78 15.48
N LEU A 126 -5.13 -4.22 14.52
CA LEU A 126 -5.85 -3.34 13.60
C LEU A 126 -6.76 -2.35 14.34
N ARG A 127 -7.49 -2.81 15.37
CA ARG A 127 -8.30 -1.94 16.23
C ARG A 127 -7.47 -0.92 17.01
N ALA A 128 -6.28 -1.30 17.47
CA ALA A 128 -5.39 -0.40 18.21
C ALA A 128 -4.90 0.78 17.37
N TYR A 129 -4.81 0.62 16.04
CA TYR A 129 -4.51 1.73 15.14
C TYR A 129 -5.66 2.71 14.96
N GLN A 130 -6.87 2.41 15.46
CA GLN A 130 -8.07 3.25 15.31
C GLN A 130 -8.27 3.77 13.87
N PRO A 131 -8.32 2.91 12.85
CA PRO A 131 -8.42 3.34 11.47
C PRO A 131 -9.80 3.95 11.17
N ASP A 132 -9.81 5.07 10.46
CA ASP A 132 -11.01 5.55 9.80
C ASP A 132 -11.28 4.76 8.53
N LEU A 133 -10.22 4.44 7.79
CA LEU A 133 -10.29 3.75 6.50
C LEU A 133 -9.13 2.77 6.38
N VAL A 134 -9.40 1.59 5.83
CA VAL A 134 -8.33 0.70 5.34
C VAL A 134 -8.29 0.76 3.83
N VAL A 135 -7.15 1.17 3.26
CA VAL A 135 -6.92 1.16 1.81
C VAL A 135 -6.19 -0.11 1.46
N MET A 136 -6.77 -0.88 0.54
CA MET A 136 -6.27 -2.18 0.12
C MET A 136 -5.89 -2.14 -1.36
N ALA A 137 -4.69 -2.63 -1.68
CA ALA A 137 -4.23 -2.81 -3.04
C ALA A 137 -3.54 -4.16 -3.17
N SER A 138 -4.12 -5.05 -3.98
CA SER A 138 -3.51 -6.36 -4.31
C SER A 138 -3.29 -7.30 -3.12
N PHE A 139 -4.12 -7.22 -2.07
CA PHE A 139 -4.01 -8.11 -0.91
C PHE A 139 -4.58 -9.51 -1.20
N ASP A 140 -3.94 -10.55 -0.67
CA ASP A 140 -4.13 -11.95 -1.05
C ASP A 140 -4.97 -12.78 -0.04
N GLN A 141 -5.64 -12.11 0.90
CA GLN A 141 -6.47 -12.76 1.91
C GLN A 141 -7.90 -12.25 1.87
N ILE A 142 -8.85 -13.18 2.01
CA ILE A 142 -10.28 -12.86 2.15
C ILE A 142 -10.53 -12.39 3.58
N LEU A 143 -11.27 -11.29 3.72
CA LEU A 143 -11.57 -10.67 5.02
C LEU A 143 -12.93 -11.13 5.53
N ALA A 144 -12.97 -11.54 6.80
CA ALA A 144 -14.20 -11.86 7.51
C ALA A 144 -14.95 -10.60 7.93
N SER A 145 -16.25 -10.74 8.23
CA SER A 145 -17.11 -9.63 8.68
C SER A 145 -16.50 -8.85 9.85
N ASP A 146 -15.96 -9.55 10.84
CA ASP A 146 -15.39 -8.92 12.04
C ASP A 146 -14.17 -8.05 11.73
N THR A 147 -13.36 -8.44 10.74
CA THR A 147 -12.21 -7.67 10.25
C THR A 147 -12.68 -6.47 9.42
N LEU A 148 -13.69 -6.68 8.57
CA LEU A 148 -14.29 -5.62 7.73
C LEU A 148 -14.93 -4.51 8.57
N ALA A 149 -15.48 -4.86 9.74
CA ALA A 149 -16.15 -3.93 10.65
C ALA A 149 -15.20 -3.08 11.53
N VAL A 150 -13.88 -3.32 11.48
CA VAL A 150 -12.91 -2.58 12.32
C VAL A 150 -12.82 -1.08 11.98
N PRO A 151 -12.57 -0.67 10.72
CA PRO A 151 -12.50 0.75 10.39
C PRO A 151 -13.86 1.45 10.38
N SER A 152 -13.92 2.68 10.88
CA SER A 152 -15.19 3.41 11.03
C SER A 152 -15.90 3.72 9.70
N ARG A 153 -15.15 3.84 8.60
CA ARG A 153 -15.66 4.08 7.23
C ARG A 153 -15.48 2.88 6.29
N GLY A 154 -15.02 1.75 6.80
CA GLY A 154 -14.87 0.52 6.02
C GLY A 154 -13.54 0.36 5.29
N TRP A 155 -13.55 -0.53 4.29
CA TRP A 155 -12.41 -0.91 3.48
C TRP A 155 -12.58 -0.39 2.05
N LEU A 156 -11.54 0.21 1.50
CA LEU A 156 -11.47 0.63 0.11
C LEU A 156 -10.48 -0.27 -0.64
N ASN A 157 -10.99 -1.16 -1.50
CA ASN A 157 -10.15 -1.98 -2.36
C ASN A 157 -9.95 -1.30 -3.72
N ILE A 158 -8.69 -1.04 -4.08
CA ILE A 158 -8.34 -0.45 -5.37
C ILE A 158 -8.13 -1.59 -6.37
N HIS A 159 -9.13 -1.83 -7.22
CA HIS A 159 -9.10 -2.92 -8.19
C HIS A 159 -8.48 -2.48 -9.53
N PRO A 160 -7.60 -3.29 -10.17
CA PRO A 160 -6.96 -2.95 -11.44
C PRO A 160 -7.89 -3.07 -12.67
N SER A 161 -9.22 -3.08 -12.46
CA SER A 161 -10.20 -3.20 -13.54
C SER A 161 -11.52 -2.50 -13.21
N LEU A 162 -12.32 -2.23 -14.25
CA LEU A 162 -13.63 -1.59 -14.11
C LEU A 162 -14.69 -2.61 -13.67
N LEU A 163 -15.10 -2.53 -12.41
CA LEU A 163 -16.23 -3.30 -11.89
C LEU A 163 -17.57 -2.81 -12.50
N PRO A 164 -18.58 -3.69 -12.71
CA PRO A 164 -18.59 -5.13 -12.42
C PRO A 164 -18.04 -6.00 -13.57
N ARG A 165 -17.42 -5.40 -14.61
CA ARG A 165 -17.15 -6.08 -15.88
C ARG A 165 -16.05 -7.15 -15.79
N CYS A 166 -15.18 -7.13 -14.77
CA CYS A 166 -14.09 -8.10 -14.62
C CYS A 166 -13.84 -8.46 -13.13
N ALA A 167 -13.82 -9.75 -12.80
CA ALA A 167 -13.56 -10.32 -11.46
C ALA A 167 -12.06 -10.73 -11.32
N PRO A 168 -11.56 -11.23 -10.15
CA PRO A 168 -10.25 -10.91 -9.55
C PRO A 168 -8.96 -11.30 -10.29
N ILE A 169 -9.04 -11.96 -11.45
CA ILE A 169 -7.93 -12.13 -12.40
C ILE A 169 -8.35 -11.41 -13.68
N SER A 170 -7.91 -10.16 -13.86
CA SER A 170 -8.21 -9.38 -15.07
C SER A 170 -6.98 -8.87 -15.81
N LEU A 171 -5.77 -9.17 -15.35
CA LEU A 171 -4.54 -8.72 -16.01
C LEU A 171 -4.05 -9.62 -17.15
N THR A 172 -4.87 -10.58 -17.62
CA THR A 172 -4.53 -11.43 -18.77
C THR A 172 -5.41 -11.19 -20.00
N TRP A 173 -6.12 -10.07 -20.09
CA TRP A 173 -6.88 -9.73 -21.31
C TRP A 173 -6.72 -8.24 -21.64
N SER A 174 -5.72 -7.95 -22.46
CA SER A 174 -5.60 -6.78 -23.34
C SER A 174 -4.84 -7.24 -24.58
#